data_AF-G3Q392-F1
#
_entry.id   AF-G3Q392-F1
#
_cell.length_a   1.000
_cell.length_b   1.000
_cell.length_c   1.000
_cell.angle_alpha   90.00
_cell.angle_beta   90.00
_cell.angle_gamma   90.00
#
_symmetry.space_group_name_H-M   'P 1'
#
loop_
_entity.id
_entity.type
_entity.pdbx_description
1 polymer ?
#
loop_
_entity_poly.entity_id
_entity_poly.type
_entity_poly.pdbx_seq_one_letter_code
_entity_poly.pdbx_strand_id
1 'polypeptide(L)'
;MKGTWQINIISNQPYTLKVTGQSTITFIYDFVERFGGPHPGYAVLSGHPQAGQPAILMLSVIGRKGPSSVTIGDVSLVTVSGPETVRNSTITDMGNGDVLVTVDAVPEGEFVVCLKGTDKVSGSDFQRQSTTQMSVSKVNIKAVADKSMEPGKTFTLPFSVMTQGSGGQYSISARNDKNFPMSKPPSLTLITGQYANSSVTIT
;
A
#
# COMPACT_ATOMS: atom_id res chain seq x y z
N MET A 1 -22.26 24.89 -5.34
CA MET A 1 -23.40 24.04 -5.74
C MET A 1 -23.19 22.67 -5.11
N LYS A 2 -24.17 22.18 -4.34
CA LYS A 2 -24.22 20.79 -3.88
C LYS A 2 -25.02 20.02 -4.93
N GLY A 3 -24.57 18.84 -5.32
CA GLY A 3 -25.31 18.03 -6.28
C GLY A 3 -24.79 16.60 -6.26
N THR A 4 -25.66 15.66 -5.93
CA THR A 4 -25.43 14.25 -6.22
C THR A 4 -25.62 14.07 -7.72
N TRP A 5 -24.58 13.63 -8.41
CA TRP A 5 -24.64 13.40 -9.85
C TRP A 5 -25.01 11.94 -10.08
N GLN A 6 -26.12 11.71 -10.77
CA GLN A 6 -26.45 10.39 -11.30
C GLN A 6 -26.10 10.37 -12.78
N ILE A 7 -25.31 9.38 -13.18
CA ILE A 7 -24.85 9.22 -14.56
C ILE A 7 -25.41 7.89 -15.05
N ASN A 8 -26.20 7.94 -16.12
CA ASN A 8 -26.74 6.75 -16.79
C ASN A 8 -26.17 6.69 -18.20
N ILE A 9 -25.58 5.55 -18.57
CA ILE A 9 -24.98 5.33 -19.89
C ILE A 9 -25.60 4.06 -20.48
N ILE A 10 -26.27 4.20 -21.63
CA ILE A 10 -26.85 3.11 -22.39
C ILE A 10 -26.15 3.15 -23.76
N SER A 11 -25.22 2.23 -24.00
CA SER A 11 -24.41 2.19 -25.23
C SER A 11 -24.09 0.75 -25.64
N ASN A 12 -24.18 0.48 -26.94
CA ASN A 12 -23.72 -0.77 -27.55
C ASN A 12 -22.24 -0.70 -27.99
N GLN A 13 -21.55 0.40 -27.67
CA GLN A 13 -20.14 0.64 -27.98
C GLN A 13 -19.35 1.05 -26.72
N PRO A 14 -18.03 0.79 -26.68
CA PRO A 14 -17.17 1.24 -25.57
C PRO A 14 -17.24 2.77 -25.38
N TYR A 15 -17.26 3.21 -24.14
CA TYR A 15 -17.29 4.63 -23.77
C TYR A 15 -16.30 4.91 -22.63
N THR A 16 -15.80 6.14 -22.58
CA THR A 16 -14.97 6.64 -21.48
C THR A 16 -15.63 7.87 -20.89
N LEU A 17 -15.82 7.86 -19.57
CA LEU A 17 -16.35 9.00 -18.83
C LEU A 17 -15.28 9.54 -17.89
N LYS A 18 -15.03 10.85 -17.95
CA LYS A 18 -14.14 11.56 -17.02
C LYS A 18 -14.92 12.65 -16.30
N VAL A 19 -14.99 12.56 -14.97
CA VAL A 19 -15.62 13.56 -14.12
C VAL A 19 -14.51 14.28 -13.34
N THR A 20 -14.42 15.60 -13.49
CA THR A 20 -13.46 16.43 -12.77
C THR A 20 -14.17 17.52 -12.00
N GLY A 21 -13.80 17.72 -10.74
CA GLY A 21 -14.27 18.83 -9.93
C GLY A 21 -13.10 19.51 -9.22
N GLN A 22 -13.22 20.81 -8.98
CA GLN A 22 -12.24 21.55 -8.18
C GLN A 22 -12.61 21.43 -6.70
N SER A 23 -11.63 21.03 -5.88
CA SER A 23 -11.79 20.98 -4.43
C SER A 23 -10.43 21.10 -3.77
N THR A 24 -10.44 21.71 -2.59
CA THR A 24 -9.30 21.88 -1.72
C THR A 24 -9.17 20.77 -0.68
N ILE A 25 -10.08 19.78 -0.70
CA ILE A 25 -9.98 18.58 0.13
C ILE A 25 -9.14 17.54 -0.61
N THR A 26 -8.09 17.07 0.04
CA THR A 26 -7.19 16.04 -0.47
C THR A 26 -6.74 15.10 0.65
N PHE A 27 -6.04 14.03 0.29
CA PHE A 27 -5.43 13.12 1.24
C PHE A 27 -4.11 12.59 0.69
N ILE A 28 -3.22 12.21 1.60
CA ILE A 28 -2.04 11.37 1.32
C ILE A 28 -2.20 10.06 2.07
N TYR A 29 -1.52 9.01 1.62
CA TYR A 29 -1.62 7.69 2.24
C TYR A 29 -0.33 6.90 2.08
N ASP A 30 -0.05 6.06 3.07
CA ASP A 30 1.01 5.06 3.06
C ASP A 30 0.46 3.72 3.53
N PHE A 31 0.88 2.62 2.90
CA PHE A 31 0.69 1.30 3.49
C PHE A 31 1.70 1.14 4.63
N VAL A 32 1.26 0.61 5.76
CA VAL A 32 2.09 0.47 6.96
C VAL A 32 2.01 -0.93 7.54
N GLU A 33 3.09 -1.35 8.19
CA GLU A 33 3.16 -2.57 8.98
C GLU A 33 3.27 -2.22 10.46
N ARG A 34 2.56 -2.96 11.30
CA ARG A 34 2.68 -2.84 12.75
C ARG A 34 3.98 -3.52 13.19
N PHE A 35 4.76 -2.82 14.01
CA PHE A 35 5.89 -3.42 14.71
C PHE A 35 5.67 -3.42 16.23
N GLY A 36 6.15 -4.48 16.88
CA GLY A 36 6.13 -4.62 18.33
C GLY A 36 7.44 -4.17 18.98
N GLY A 37 7.54 -4.35 20.30
CA GLY A 37 8.74 -4.03 21.09
C GLY A 37 8.45 -3.06 22.23
N PRO A 38 9.49 -2.49 22.87
CA PRO A 38 9.34 -1.53 23.97
C PRO A 38 8.55 -0.28 23.57
N HIS A 39 8.60 0.08 22.29
CA HIS A 39 7.84 1.16 21.68
C HIS A 39 7.13 0.62 20.44
N PRO A 40 5.93 0.02 20.58
CA PRO A 40 5.19 -0.48 19.43
C PRO A 40 4.71 0.68 18.55
N GLY A 41 4.59 0.45 17.24
CA GLY A 41 4.20 1.50 16.30
C GLY A 41 3.90 0.97 14.91
N TYR A 42 3.92 1.89 13.94
CA TYR A 42 3.72 1.62 12.52
C TYR A 42 4.91 2.11 11.71
N ALA A 43 5.35 1.31 10.75
CA ALA A 43 6.40 1.68 9.80
C ALA A 43 5.85 1.58 8.37
N VAL A 44 6.27 2.50 7.50
CA VAL A 44 5.88 2.48 6.08
C VAL A 44 6.37 1.18 5.45
N LEU A 45 5.47 0.53 4.71
CA LEU A 45 5.77 -0.65 3.92
C LEU A 45 6.68 -0.24 2.76
N SER A 46 7.94 -0.69 2.77
CA SER A 46 8.92 -0.39 1.71
C SER A 46 8.59 -1.01 0.34
N GLY A 47 7.59 -1.90 0.28
CA GLY A 47 7.17 -2.62 -0.92
C GLY A 47 5.69 -2.46 -1.23
N HIS A 48 5.18 -3.34 -2.09
CA HIS A 48 3.77 -3.36 -2.44
C HIS A 48 2.95 -4.16 -1.43
N PRO A 49 1.69 -3.75 -1.16
CA PRO A 49 0.79 -4.54 -0.34
C PRO A 49 0.53 -5.91 -0.98
N GLN A 50 0.28 -6.91 -0.13
CA GLN A 50 0.11 -8.28 -0.57
C GLN A 50 -1.33 -8.55 -1.04
N ALA A 51 -1.49 -9.02 -2.28
CA ALA A 51 -2.78 -9.40 -2.84
C ALA A 51 -3.52 -10.42 -1.96
N GLY A 52 -4.81 -10.19 -1.74
CA GLY A 52 -5.71 -11.06 -0.97
C GLY A 52 -5.43 -11.12 0.54
N GLN A 53 -4.48 -10.34 1.05
CA GLN A 53 -4.15 -10.30 2.49
C GLN A 53 -4.67 -9.02 3.14
N PRO A 54 -4.95 -9.05 4.46
CA PRO A 54 -5.24 -7.83 5.20
C PRO A 54 -4.08 -6.83 5.13
N ALA A 55 -4.39 -5.55 5.09
CA ALA A 55 -3.40 -4.49 5.07
C ALA A 55 -3.84 -3.30 5.92
N ILE A 56 -2.86 -2.50 6.35
CA ILE A 56 -3.10 -1.29 7.12
C ILE A 56 -2.61 -0.10 6.29
N LEU A 57 -3.43 0.94 6.21
CA LEU A 57 -3.11 2.21 5.59
C LEU A 57 -3.10 3.31 6.65
N MET A 58 -2.10 4.17 6.63
CA MET A 58 -2.14 5.47 7.31
C MET A 58 -2.57 6.52 6.30
N LEU A 59 -3.65 7.25 6.57
CA LEU A 59 -4.12 8.34 5.73
C LEU A 59 -4.05 9.66 6.50
N SER A 60 -3.55 10.71 5.85
CA SER A 60 -3.64 12.09 6.35
C SER A 60 -4.56 12.90 5.47
N VAL A 61 -5.68 13.36 6.02
CA VAL A 61 -6.73 14.08 5.30
C VAL A 61 -6.60 15.59 5.52
N ILE A 62 -6.51 16.32 4.41
CA ILE A 62 -6.32 17.77 4.40
C ILE A 62 -7.64 18.42 3.99
N GLY A 63 -8.25 19.12 4.94
CA GLY A 63 -9.49 19.87 4.75
C GLY A 63 -9.28 21.35 4.45
N ARG A 64 -10.36 22.02 4.02
CA ARG A 64 -10.37 23.46 3.66
C ARG A 64 -9.83 24.39 4.74
N LYS A 65 -10.16 24.10 5.99
CA LYS A 65 -9.72 24.87 7.17
C LYS A 65 -8.89 23.98 8.10
N GLY A 66 -8.09 23.09 7.52
CA GLY A 66 -7.34 22.08 8.24
C GLY A 66 -8.14 20.80 8.50
N PRO A 67 -7.54 19.83 9.20
CA PRO A 67 -8.07 18.47 9.31
C PRO A 67 -9.41 18.38 10.06
N SER A 68 -9.62 19.24 11.07
CA SER A 68 -10.87 19.28 11.85
C SER A 68 -12.08 19.70 11.01
N SER A 69 -11.86 20.31 9.85
CA SER A 69 -12.90 20.76 8.92
C SER A 69 -13.52 19.64 8.08
N VAL A 70 -13.08 18.39 8.26
CA VAL A 70 -13.55 17.21 7.53
C VAL A 70 -14.00 16.14 8.52
N THR A 71 -15.01 15.36 8.14
CA THR A 71 -15.34 14.06 8.75
C THR A 71 -15.00 12.97 7.74
N ILE A 72 -14.23 11.99 8.18
CA ILE A 72 -13.89 10.81 7.39
C ILE A 72 -15.03 9.80 7.57
N GLY A 73 -15.57 9.30 6.45
CA GLY A 73 -16.70 8.38 6.44
C GLY A 73 -16.30 6.96 6.07
N ASP A 74 -15.79 6.78 4.85
CA ASP A 74 -15.45 5.47 4.29
C ASP A 74 -14.12 5.55 3.56
N VAL A 75 -13.30 4.50 3.72
CA VAL A 75 -12.07 4.32 2.96
C VAL A 75 -12.08 2.92 2.35
N SER A 76 -11.88 2.84 1.04
CA SER A 76 -11.97 1.58 0.29
C SER A 76 -10.86 1.46 -0.75
N LEU A 77 -10.48 0.22 -1.08
CA LEU A 77 -9.62 -0.08 -2.22
C LEU A 77 -10.50 -0.47 -3.40
N VAL A 78 -10.37 0.25 -4.52
CA VAL A 78 -11.22 0.07 -5.71
C VAL A 78 -10.34 -0.39 -6.86
N THR A 79 -10.63 -1.55 -7.46
CA THR A 79 -9.89 -2.01 -8.63
C THR A 79 -10.07 -1.06 -9.81
N VAL A 80 -8.99 -0.82 -10.56
CA VAL A 80 -9.02 0.01 -11.78
C VAL A 80 -9.86 -0.64 -12.88
N SER A 81 -9.98 -1.97 -12.85
CA SER A 81 -10.82 -2.75 -13.75
C SER A 81 -11.48 -3.92 -13.01
N GLY A 82 -12.75 -4.18 -13.31
CA GLY A 82 -13.50 -5.29 -12.72
C GLY A 82 -14.40 -4.92 -11.52
N PRO A 83 -15.16 -5.91 -11.01
CA PRO A 83 -16.18 -5.70 -9.98
C PRO A 83 -15.64 -5.63 -8.55
N GLU A 84 -14.33 -5.76 -8.33
CA GLU A 84 -13.77 -5.85 -6.98
C GLU A 84 -13.63 -4.46 -6.33
N THR A 85 -14.46 -4.20 -5.34
CA THR A 85 -14.27 -3.08 -4.42
C THR A 85 -14.19 -3.65 -3.02
N VAL A 86 -13.06 -3.44 -2.37
CA VAL A 86 -12.90 -3.79 -0.96
C VAL A 86 -13.74 -2.81 -0.17
N ARG A 87 -14.87 -3.30 0.34
CA ARG A 87 -15.85 -2.50 1.09
C ARG A 87 -15.65 -2.56 2.60
N ASN A 88 -14.97 -3.57 3.10
CA ASN A 88 -14.79 -3.74 4.53
C ASN A 88 -13.47 -3.08 4.93
N SER A 89 -13.60 -1.95 5.60
CA SER A 89 -12.50 -1.32 6.30
C SER A 89 -12.92 -0.90 7.70
N THR A 90 -11.98 -0.94 8.62
CA THR A 90 -12.14 -0.36 9.95
C THR A 90 -11.24 0.86 10.05
N ILE A 91 -11.82 1.98 10.47
CA ILE A 91 -11.14 3.27 10.55
C ILE A 91 -10.92 3.59 12.03
N THR A 92 -9.68 3.85 12.40
CA THR A 92 -9.28 4.31 13.73
C THR A 92 -8.77 5.73 13.61
N ASP A 93 -9.40 6.66 14.33
CA ASP A 93 -8.96 8.06 14.37
C ASP A 93 -7.67 8.20 15.18
N MET A 94 -6.62 8.74 14.55
CA MET A 94 -5.32 9.03 15.18
C MET A 94 -5.19 10.51 15.58
N GLY A 95 -6.22 11.31 15.31
CA GLY A 95 -6.25 12.74 15.60
C GLY A 95 -5.63 13.57 14.49
N ASN A 96 -5.93 14.86 14.49
CA ASN A 96 -5.38 15.83 13.53
C ASN A 96 -5.57 15.46 12.05
N GLY A 97 -6.63 14.70 11.72
CA GLY A 97 -6.94 14.28 10.36
C GLY A 97 -6.16 13.05 9.89
N ASP A 98 -5.34 12.47 10.76
CA ASP A 98 -4.69 11.19 10.53
C ASP A 98 -5.62 10.05 10.95
N VAL A 99 -5.74 9.04 10.11
CA VAL A 99 -6.53 7.84 10.40
C VAL A 99 -5.77 6.60 9.99
N LEU A 100 -5.93 5.56 10.80
CA LEU A 100 -5.47 4.22 10.49
C LEU A 100 -6.64 3.41 9.92
N VAL A 101 -6.47 2.88 8.72
CA VAL A 101 -7.48 2.11 8.02
C VAL A 101 -6.99 0.68 7.89
N THR A 102 -7.70 -0.27 8.49
CA THR A 102 -7.44 -1.70 8.27
C THR A 102 -8.42 -2.21 7.25
N VAL A 103 -7.91 -2.79 6.16
CA VAL A 103 -8.71 -3.44 5.12
C VAL A 103 -8.58 -4.96 5.25
N ASP A 104 -9.66 -5.68 5.02
CA ASP A 104 -9.70 -7.14 5.20
C ASP A 104 -8.88 -7.88 4.14
N ALA A 105 -8.86 -7.36 2.92
CA ALA A 105 -8.13 -7.94 1.80
C ALA A 105 -7.73 -6.86 0.80
N VAL A 106 -6.50 -6.90 0.31
CA VAL A 106 -6.04 -6.07 -0.81
C VAL A 106 -6.50 -6.71 -2.14
N PRO A 107 -7.00 -5.94 -3.12
CA PRO A 107 -7.42 -6.50 -4.41
C PRO A 107 -6.33 -7.28 -5.13
N GLU A 108 -6.69 -8.25 -5.97
CA GLU A 108 -5.69 -9.02 -6.75
C GLU A 108 -5.07 -8.23 -7.91
N GLY A 109 -5.76 -7.20 -8.39
CA GLY A 109 -5.32 -6.34 -9.49
C GLY A 109 -4.83 -4.98 -9.04
N GLU A 110 -4.53 -4.11 -10.00
CA GLU A 110 -4.26 -2.70 -9.73
C GLU A 110 -5.49 -2.00 -9.16
N PHE A 111 -5.26 -1.16 -8.17
CA PHE A 111 -6.34 -0.48 -7.45
C PHE A 111 -5.97 0.96 -7.11
N VAL A 112 -6.98 1.72 -6.71
CA VAL A 112 -6.86 3.09 -6.17
C VAL A 112 -7.45 3.13 -4.77
N VAL A 113 -6.98 4.07 -3.96
CA VAL A 113 -7.59 4.37 -2.66
C VAL A 113 -8.74 5.34 -2.88
N CYS A 114 -9.93 5.00 -2.39
CA CYS A 114 -11.11 5.84 -2.41
C CYS A 114 -11.43 6.31 -0.99
N LEU A 115 -11.59 7.62 -0.81
CA LEU A 115 -11.97 8.26 0.44
C LEU A 115 -13.32 8.95 0.25
N LYS A 116 -14.26 8.67 1.14
CA LYS A 116 -15.53 9.39 1.26
C LYS A 116 -15.63 10.03 2.62
N GLY A 117 -16.30 11.17 2.66
CA GLY A 117 -16.53 11.89 3.90
C GLY A 117 -17.39 13.13 3.70
N THR A 118 -17.46 13.95 4.74
CA THR A 118 -18.24 15.18 4.73
C THR A 118 -17.34 16.37 5.03
N ASP A 119 -17.45 17.41 4.21
CA ASP A 119 -16.84 18.70 4.47
C ASP A 119 -17.71 19.48 5.46
N LYS A 120 -17.21 19.73 6.67
CA LYS A 120 -17.97 20.45 7.71
C LYS A 120 -18.15 21.94 7.40
N VAL A 121 -17.31 22.52 6.54
CA VAL A 121 -17.39 23.95 6.19
C VAL A 121 -18.57 24.22 5.26
N SER A 122 -18.76 23.34 4.28
CA SER A 122 -19.85 23.47 3.32
C SER A 122 -21.06 22.59 3.62
N GLY A 123 -20.91 21.61 4.53
CA GLY A 123 -21.90 20.58 4.82
C GLY A 123 -22.22 19.71 3.61
N SER A 124 -21.24 19.46 2.74
CA SER A 124 -21.41 18.61 1.55
C SER A 124 -20.55 17.36 1.66
N ASP A 125 -21.09 16.25 1.20
CA ASP A 125 -20.31 15.03 1.05
C ASP A 125 -19.33 15.16 -0.11
N PHE A 126 -18.21 14.45 0.02
CA PHE A 126 -17.19 14.37 -1.00
C PHE A 126 -16.74 12.92 -1.19
N GLN A 127 -16.23 12.67 -2.39
CA GLN A 127 -15.47 11.49 -2.72
C GLN A 127 -14.15 11.91 -3.37
N ARG A 128 -13.06 11.28 -2.95
CA ARG A 128 -11.71 11.45 -3.50
C ARG A 128 -11.15 10.09 -3.85
N GLN A 129 -10.35 10.07 -4.92
CA GLN A 129 -9.57 8.90 -5.31
C GLN A 129 -8.10 9.30 -5.36
N SER A 130 -7.22 8.35 -5.06
CA SER A 130 -5.78 8.56 -5.22
C SER A 130 -5.45 8.89 -6.68
N THR A 131 -4.45 9.75 -6.88
CA THR A 131 -3.94 10.09 -8.21
C THR A 131 -3.02 9.02 -8.78
N THR A 132 -2.49 8.16 -7.91
CA THR A 132 -1.66 7.01 -8.26
C THR A 132 -2.47 5.72 -8.15
N GLN A 133 -2.21 4.80 -9.08
CA GLN A 133 -2.64 3.41 -9.01
C GLN A 133 -1.58 2.61 -8.25
N MET A 134 -2.02 1.68 -7.42
CA MET A 134 -1.17 0.76 -6.67
C MET A 134 -1.25 -0.62 -7.31
N SER A 135 -0.08 -1.17 -7.61
CA SER A 135 0.07 -2.59 -7.98
C SER A 135 0.35 -3.42 -6.73
N VAL A 136 0.01 -4.71 -6.79
CA VAL A 136 0.25 -5.67 -5.70
C VAL A 136 1.46 -6.55 -5.97
N SER A 137 2.04 -7.09 -4.90
CA SER A 137 3.04 -8.15 -4.97
C SER A 137 2.55 -9.40 -4.25
N LYS A 138 2.77 -10.57 -4.86
CA LYS A 138 2.58 -11.86 -4.17
C LYS A 138 3.85 -12.30 -3.43
N VAL A 139 4.96 -11.56 -3.56
CA VAL A 139 6.26 -11.85 -2.93
C VAL A 139 6.57 -10.84 -1.84
N ASN A 140 6.98 -11.34 -0.67
CA ASN A 140 7.45 -10.55 0.47
C ASN A 140 8.91 -10.90 0.76
N ILE A 141 9.76 -9.89 0.97
CA ILE A 141 11.19 -10.02 1.25
C ILE A 141 11.49 -9.28 2.55
N LYS A 142 12.12 -9.97 3.50
CA LYS A 142 12.62 -9.37 4.75
C LYS A 142 14.13 -9.49 4.79
N ALA A 143 14.81 -8.38 4.98
CA ALA A 143 16.26 -8.34 5.15
C ALA A 143 16.60 -7.39 6.30
N VAL A 144 17.37 -7.87 7.27
CA VAL A 144 17.76 -7.07 8.43
C VAL A 144 19.26 -7.22 8.61
N ALA A 145 19.96 -6.10 8.62
CA ALA A 145 21.37 -6.04 8.99
C ALA A 145 21.48 -6.02 10.52
N ASP A 146 22.25 -6.95 11.07
CA ASP A 146 22.53 -7.05 12.51
C ASP A 146 23.79 -6.28 12.92
N LYS A 147 24.60 -5.84 11.95
CA LYS A 147 25.84 -5.10 12.16
C LYS A 147 26.10 -4.08 11.06
N SER A 148 26.98 -3.13 11.36
CA SER A 148 27.51 -2.21 10.35
C SER A 148 28.53 -2.90 9.46
N MET A 149 28.60 -2.48 8.19
CA MET A 149 29.63 -2.93 7.26
C MET A 149 30.96 -2.23 7.60
N GLU A 150 32.04 -3.01 7.68
CA GLU A 150 33.38 -2.52 8.00
C GLU A 150 34.31 -2.57 6.78
N PRO A 151 35.21 -1.60 6.60
CA PRO A 151 36.16 -1.61 5.49
C PRO A 151 37.04 -2.86 5.45
N GLY A 152 37.13 -3.51 4.28
CA GLY A 152 37.97 -4.69 4.06
C GLY A 152 37.49 -5.97 4.75
N LYS A 153 36.27 -5.97 5.31
CA LYS A 153 35.65 -7.14 5.92
C LYS A 153 34.47 -7.62 5.09
N THR A 154 34.36 -8.94 4.98
CA THR A 154 33.17 -9.57 4.39
C THR A 154 31.93 -9.26 5.22
N PHE A 155 30.90 -8.77 4.55
CA PHE A 155 29.60 -8.49 5.13
C PHE A 155 28.56 -9.49 4.62
N THR A 156 27.76 -10.06 5.51
CA THR A 156 26.71 -11.01 5.15
C THR A 156 25.38 -10.45 5.61
N LEU A 157 24.46 -10.25 4.67
CA LEU A 157 23.09 -9.82 4.92
C LEU A 157 22.14 -11.02 4.83
N PRO A 158 21.58 -11.50 5.95
CA PRO A 158 20.54 -12.51 5.91
C PRO A 158 19.23 -11.91 5.37
N PHE A 159 18.52 -12.69 4.57
CA PHE A 159 17.18 -12.34 4.10
C PHE A 159 16.26 -13.55 4.07
N SER A 160 14.96 -13.30 4.16
CA SER A 160 13.93 -14.31 3.99
C SER A 160 12.92 -13.88 2.93
N VAL A 161 12.44 -14.84 2.16
CA VAL A 161 11.48 -14.61 1.06
C VAL A 161 10.29 -15.54 1.23
N MET A 162 9.10 -15.00 1.06
CA MET A 162 7.84 -15.75 1.08
C MET A 162 7.02 -15.36 -0.14
N THR A 163 6.31 -16.33 -0.73
CA THR A 163 5.30 -16.08 -1.76
C THR A 163 3.91 -16.49 -1.26
N GLN A 164 2.90 -15.66 -1.54
CA GLN A 164 1.49 -16.01 -1.44
C GLN A 164 0.92 -16.44 -2.82
N GLY A 165 1.75 -16.41 -3.86
CA GLY A 165 1.42 -16.94 -5.17
C GLY A 165 1.75 -18.42 -5.29
N SER A 166 1.87 -18.91 -6.52
CA SER A 166 2.34 -20.27 -6.77
C SER A 166 3.76 -20.46 -6.24
N GLY A 167 3.95 -21.52 -5.45
CA GLY A 167 5.28 -22.01 -5.10
C GLY A 167 6.08 -22.42 -6.36
N GLY A 168 7.38 -22.58 -6.20
CA GLY A 168 8.29 -22.90 -7.30
C GLY A 168 9.63 -22.20 -7.18
N GLN A 169 10.37 -22.16 -8.29
CA GLN A 169 11.69 -21.54 -8.34
C GLN A 169 11.59 -20.04 -8.64
N TYR A 170 12.19 -19.21 -7.79
CA TYR A 170 12.25 -17.75 -7.92
C TYR A 170 13.69 -17.32 -8.12
N SER A 171 13.94 -16.52 -9.15
CA SER A 171 15.27 -15.95 -9.42
C SER A 171 15.62 -14.86 -8.41
N ILE A 172 16.86 -14.87 -7.93
CA ILE A 172 17.36 -13.85 -6.99
C ILE A 172 18.30 -12.91 -7.73
N SER A 173 18.13 -11.61 -7.54
CA SER A 173 19.05 -10.57 -8.03
C SER A 173 19.41 -9.60 -6.90
N ALA A 174 20.67 -9.17 -6.83
CA ALA A 174 21.14 -8.17 -5.87
C ALA A 174 22.02 -7.14 -6.59
N ARG A 175 21.95 -5.88 -6.17
CA ARG A 175 22.76 -4.76 -6.68
C ARG A 175 23.22 -3.91 -5.49
N ASN A 176 24.39 -3.28 -5.61
CA ASN A 176 24.86 -2.27 -4.67
C ASN A 176 25.37 -1.04 -5.43
N ASP A 177 25.41 0.10 -4.78
CA ASP A 177 25.71 1.42 -5.36
C ASP A 177 27.20 1.65 -5.67
N LYS A 178 28.09 0.87 -5.06
CA LYS A 178 29.55 0.97 -5.23
C LYS A 178 30.14 -0.14 -6.09
N ASN A 179 29.30 -1.00 -6.67
CA ASN A 179 29.69 -2.18 -7.42
C ASN A 179 30.67 -3.11 -6.66
N PHE A 180 30.56 -3.19 -5.33
CA PHE A 180 31.29 -4.19 -4.55
C PHE A 180 30.94 -5.60 -5.07
N PRO A 181 31.91 -6.50 -5.18
CA PRO A 181 31.63 -7.89 -5.50
C PRO A 181 30.63 -8.50 -4.51
N MET A 182 29.63 -9.20 -5.03
CA MET A 182 28.60 -9.85 -4.22
C MET A 182 28.39 -11.31 -4.64
N SER A 183 28.16 -12.16 -3.66
CA SER A 183 27.72 -13.53 -3.82
C SER A 183 26.30 -13.70 -3.31
N LYS A 184 25.47 -14.41 -4.07
CA LYS A 184 24.07 -14.70 -3.76
C LYS A 184 23.68 -16.04 -4.40
N PRO A 185 22.66 -16.75 -3.88
CA PRO A 185 22.07 -17.85 -4.64
C PRO A 185 21.53 -17.35 -5.99
N PRO A 186 21.55 -18.18 -7.05
CA PRO A 186 20.93 -17.83 -8.33
C PRO A 186 19.40 -17.83 -8.21
N SER A 187 18.84 -18.73 -7.41
CA SER A 187 17.41 -18.90 -7.20
C SER A 187 17.10 -19.49 -5.83
N LEU A 188 15.85 -19.32 -5.37
CA LEU A 188 15.30 -20.00 -4.20
C LEU A 188 14.03 -20.76 -4.60
N THR A 189 13.85 -21.96 -4.04
CA THR A 189 12.58 -22.68 -4.17
C THR A 189 11.67 -22.24 -3.02
N LEU A 190 10.53 -21.64 -3.37
CA LEU A 190 9.55 -21.15 -2.41
C LEU A 190 8.35 -22.10 -2.34
N ILE A 191 7.83 -22.27 -1.13
CA ILE A 191 6.56 -22.92 -0.86
C ILE A 191 5.56 -21.82 -0.49
N THR A 192 4.36 -21.86 -1.06
CA THR A 192 3.32 -20.87 -0.79
C THR A 192 3.04 -20.76 0.72
N GLY A 193 3.06 -19.53 1.24
CA GLY A 193 2.82 -19.23 2.65
C GLY A 193 3.99 -19.51 3.60
N GLN A 194 5.14 -19.97 3.11
CA GLN A 194 6.32 -20.27 3.94
C GLN A 194 7.50 -19.36 3.58
N TYR A 195 8.27 -18.97 4.60
CA TYR A 195 9.52 -18.25 4.40
C TYR A 195 10.66 -19.22 4.07
N ALA A 196 11.39 -18.92 3.00
CA ALA A 196 12.69 -19.50 2.70
C ALA A 196 13.80 -18.51 3.07
N ASN A 197 14.84 -18.97 3.75
CA ASN A 197 15.93 -18.14 4.22
C ASN A 197 17.16 -18.27 3.33
N SER A 198 17.89 -17.18 3.12
CA SER A 198 19.18 -17.17 2.46
C SER A 198 20.00 -15.95 2.85
N SER A 199 21.13 -15.71 2.19
CA SER A 199 21.97 -14.56 2.45
C SER A 199 22.63 -14.02 1.19
N VAL A 200 22.95 -12.72 1.23
CA VAL A 200 23.84 -12.06 0.28
C VAL A 200 25.14 -11.76 1.00
N THR A 201 26.27 -12.08 0.38
CA THR A 201 27.61 -11.77 0.89
C THR A 201 28.23 -10.69 0.03
N ILE A 202 28.80 -9.67 0.65
CA ILE A 202 29.53 -8.55 0.04
C ILE A 202 30.98 -8.66 0.48
N THR A 203 31.93 -8.61 -0.46
CA THR A 203 33.37 -8.73 -0.21
C THR A 203 34.13 -7.52 -0.70
#